data_AF-A0A3N5H0Q3-F1
#
_entry.id   AF-A0A3N5H0Q3-F1
#
_cell.length_a   1.000
_cell.length_b   1.000
_cell.length_c   1.000
_cell.angle_alpha   90.00
_cell.angle_beta   90.00
_cell.angle_gamma   90.00
#
_symmetry.space_group_name_H-M   'P 1'
#
loop_
_entity.id
_entity.type
_entity.pdbx_description
1 polymer ?
#
loop_
_entity_poly.entity_id
_entity_poly.type
_entity_poly.pdbx_seq_one_letter_code
_entity_poly.pdbx_strand_id
1 'polypeptide(L)'
;MIALVVGLFLASQPLAYHPKPIALDAVQRYTSSCAGKASADCQALRREAEAVLIYDFMILERAGVKLDPAKLRTAASNAVTPGLRIEALERLLQRGLSQEDESLVVAALKSPFPAERRVAIRVLGQLSNEKYSRMLVRTYRGRTSAFAAARDYSEDEVPPGLAPYQGSETVWFASGLDRTWFASTDAPVKVAAAYAKNGKKAVTSAELEQGVKAATNIDPMEMMRLAQQDPRKMQEMMEKVTAAANTRVDTRTGVWTAIEGEEGVSDVRYVVLEDQPYLMGRVPTKVVAIFKDEVLGKTSIVFATPPPQMELPDASSPEFMSTLKLWQIVNRPLEPMKDDDSQ
;
A
#
# COMPACT_ATOMS: atom_id res chain seq x y z
N MET A 1 -51.24 -14.18 -0.36
CA MET A 1 -49.92 -14.84 -0.46
C MET A 1 -48.88 -13.90 -1.10
N ILE A 2 -48.84 -12.63 -0.68
CA ILE A 2 -47.87 -11.60 -1.13
C ILE A 2 -47.25 -10.85 0.08
N ALA A 3 -47.77 -11.08 1.29
CA ALA A 3 -47.29 -10.43 2.51
C ALA A 3 -46.11 -11.14 3.20
N LEU A 4 -45.74 -12.35 2.76
CA LEU A 4 -44.72 -13.17 3.46
C LEU A 4 -43.31 -13.10 2.83
N VAL A 5 -43.17 -12.52 1.63
CA VAL A 5 -41.87 -12.44 0.92
C VAL A 5 -41.14 -11.10 1.18
N VAL A 6 -41.87 -10.06 1.61
CA VAL A 6 -41.26 -8.76 1.96
C VAL A 6 -40.61 -8.78 3.36
N GLY A 7 -41.07 -9.66 4.26
CA GLY A 7 -40.52 -9.77 5.62
C GLY A 7 -39.14 -10.44 5.70
N LEU A 8 -38.79 -11.30 4.74
CA LEU A 8 -37.53 -12.05 4.73
C LEU A 8 -36.37 -11.34 4.01
N PHE A 9 -36.65 -10.32 3.19
CA PHE A 9 -35.62 -9.51 2.52
C PHE A 9 -35.07 -8.35 3.36
N LEU A 10 -35.76 -7.97 4.45
CA LEU A 10 -35.28 -6.95 5.39
C LEU A 10 -34.41 -7.52 6.52
N ALA A 11 -34.39 -8.85 6.69
CA ALA A 11 -33.63 -9.52 7.75
C ALA A 11 -32.21 -9.96 7.32
N SER A 12 -31.85 -9.80 6.05
CA SER A 12 -30.55 -10.18 5.48
C SER A 12 -29.72 -9.00 4.97
N GLN A 13 -30.13 -7.76 5.29
CA GLN A 13 -29.22 -6.64 5.16
C GLN A 13 -28.05 -6.91 6.11
N PRO A 14 -26.80 -7.03 5.63
CA PRO A 14 -25.65 -7.08 6.54
C PRO A 14 -25.82 -5.90 7.47
N LEU A 15 -25.89 -6.13 8.79
CA LEU A 15 -26.08 -5.11 9.82
C LEU A 15 -25.44 -3.83 9.32
N ALA A 16 -26.27 -2.94 8.77
CA ALA A 16 -25.77 -1.71 8.21
C ALA A 16 -25.12 -1.08 9.41
N TYR A 17 -23.79 -0.92 9.37
CA TYR A 17 -23.08 -0.22 10.41
C TYR A 17 -23.70 1.17 10.42
N HIS A 18 -24.68 1.36 11.29
CA HIS A 18 -25.23 2.65 11.58
C HIS A 18 -24.20 3.24 12.53
N PRO A 19 -23.31 4.14 12.05
CA PRO A 19 -22.44 4.84 12.98
C PRO A 19 -23.35 5.44 14.04
N LYS A 20 -23.00 5.23 15.32
CA LYS A 20 -23.70 5.92 16.41
C LYS A 20 -23.75 7.41 16.05
N PRO A 21 -24.92 8.07 16.18
CA PRO A 21 -24.99 9.50 15.92
C PRO A 21 -23.92 10.18 16.77
N ILE A 22 -23.06 10.96 16.12
CA ILE A 22 -22.01 11.70 16.81
C ILE A 22 -22.72 12.67 17.73
N ALA A 23 -22.52 12.49 19.03
CA ALA A 23 -23.13 13.36 20.02
C ALA A 23 -22.45 14.72 19.96
N LEU A 24 -23.18 15.76 19.56
CA LEU A 24 -22.65 17.12 19.39
C LEU A 24 -22.08 17.71 20.69
N ASP A 25 -22.47 17.16 21.85
CA ASP A 25 -21.95 17.51 23.17
C ASP A 25 -20.62 16.82 23.52
N ALA A 26 -20.08 15.95 22.64
CA ALA A 26 -18.90 15.14 22.93
C ALA A 26 -17.67 15.99 23.27
N VAL A 27 -17.51 17.16 22.63
CA VAL A 27 -16.44 18.11 22.97
C VAL A 27 -16.58 18.57 24.42
N GLN A 28 -17.78 18.98 24.84
CA GLN A 28 -18.04 19.42 26.20
C GLN A 28 -17.81 18.27 27.20
N ARG A 29 -18.37 17.08 26.95
CA ARG A 29 -18.16 15.90 27.80
C ARG A 29 -16.69 15.51 27.93
N TYR A 30 -15.92 15.60 26.83
CA TYR A 30 -14.49 15.34 26.85
C TYR A 30 -13.76 16.37 27.73
N THR A 31 -14.04 17.67 27.55
CA THR A 31 -13.39 18.73 28.32
C THR A 31 -13.72 18.66 29.82
N SER A 32 -14.95 18.30 30.19
CA SER A 32 -15.36 18.25 31.60
C SER A 32 -14.86 17.00 32.34
N SER A 33 -14.81 15.86 31.65
CA SER A 33 -14.66 14.55 32.32
C SER A 33 -13.30 13.89 32.05
N CYS A 34 -12.65 14.25 30.94
CA CYS A 34 -11.51 13.53 30.38
C CYS A 34 -10.26 14.38 30.12
N ALA A 35 -10.24 15.68 30.50
CA ALA A 35 -9.10 16.56 30.31
C ALA A 35 -7.77 15.92 30.80
N GLY A 36 -6.94 15.47 29.85
CA GLY A 36 -5.63 14.84 30.10
C GLY A 36 -5.65 13.37 30.52
N LYS A 37 -6.80 12.72 30.64
CA LYS A 37 -6.90 11.31 31.05
C LYS A 37 -6.75 10.37 29.85
N ALA A 38 -6.01 9.28 30.02
CA ALA A 38 -5.71 8.30 28.98
C ALA A 38 -6.53 6.99 29.10
N SER A 39 -7.57 6.93 29.93
CA SER A 39 -8.42 5.74 30.03
C SER A 39 -9.10 5.41 28.70
N ALA A 40 -9.47 4.13 28.51
CA ALA A 40 -10.15 3.69 27.28
C ALA A 40 -11.42 4.51 26.98
N ASP A 41 -12.22 4.82 28.00
CA ASP A 41 -13.42 5.65 27.87
C ASP A 41 -13.08 7.08 27.43
N CYS A 42 -12.01 7.66 27.97
CA CYS A 42 -11.56 8.99 27.57
C CYS A 42 -10.96 9.02 26.16
N GLN A 43 -10.31 7.93 25.73
CA GLN A 43 -9.86 7.80 24.33
C GLN A 43 -11.05 7.66 23.38
N ALA A 44 -12.08 6.89 23.74
CA ALA A 44 -13.29 6.78 22.94
C ALA A 44 -14.01 8.15 22.82
N LEU A 45 -14.20 8.83 23.95
CA LEU A 45 -14.84 10.15 23.98
C LEU A 45 -14.01 11.21 23.24
N ARG A 46 -12.68 11.11 23.29
CA ARG A 46 -11.79 11.96 22.49
C ARG A 46 -12.03 11.78 21.00
N ARG A 47 -12.15 10.54 20.52
CA ARG A 47 -12.42 10.25 19.11
C ARG A 47 -13.79 10.79 18.68
N GLU A 48 -14.81 10.69 19.53
CA GLU A 48 -16.12 11.33 19.28
C GLU A 48 -15.99 12.86 19.16
N ALA A 49 -15.28 13.50 20.10
CA ALA A 49 -15.05 14.94 20.07
C ALA A 49 -14.26 15.38 18.82
N GLU A 50 -13.23 14.65 18.43
CA GLU A 50 -12.47 14.94 17.20
C GLU A 50 -13.31 14.75 15.93
N ALA A 51 -14.25 13.80 15.91
CA ALA A 51 -15.19 13.66 14.82
C ALA A 51 -16.12 14.88 14.70
N VAL A 52 -16.61 15.44 15.82
CA VAL A 52 -17.38 16.70 15.81
C VAL A 52 -16.55 17.84 15.21
N LEU A 53 -15.27 17.97 15.61
CA LEU A 53 -14.39 19.03 15.10
C LEU A 53 -14.18 18.97 13.58
N ILE A 54 -14.17 17.77 12.98
CA ILE A 54 -14.12 17.62 11.51
C ILE A 54 -15.34 18.27 10.86
N TYR A 55 -16.56 18.00 11.36
CA TYR A 55 -17.77 18.62 10.85
C TYR A 55 -17.77 20.13 11.04
N ASP A 56 -17.31 20.61 12.20
CA ASP A 56 -17.20 22.05 12.47
C ASP A 56 -16.25 22.74 11.48
N PHE A 57 -15.11 22.12 11.17
CA PHE A 57 -14.17 22.65 10.17
C PHE A 57 -14.83 22.78 8.79
N MET A 58 -15.62 21.77 8.36
CA MET A 58 -16.34 21.80 7.09
C MET A 58 -17.43 22.89 7.07
N ILE A 59 -18.17 23.06 8.18
CA ILE A 59 -19.22 24.09 8.30
C ILE A 59 -18.60 25.49 8.26
N LEU A 60 -17.54 25.72 9.05
CA LEU A 60 -16.87 27.01 9.12
C LEU A 60 -16.26 27.42 7.78
N GLU A 61 -15.69 26.46 7.05
CA GLU A 61 -15.18 26.70 5.69
C GLU A 61 -16.29 27.09 4.71
N ARG A 62 -17.44 26.39 4.71
CA ARG A 62 -18.61 26.75 3.90
C ARG A 62 -19.16 28.14 4.25
N ALA A 63 -19.03 28.54 5.51
CA ALA A 63 -19.39 29.88 5.97
C ALA A 63 -18.33 30.95 5.66
N GLY A 64 -17.22 30.61 4.99
CA GLY A 64 -16.14 31.53 4.67
C GLY A 64 -15.28 31.94 5.88
N VAL A 65 -15.42 31.26 7.01
CA VAL A 65 -14.68 31.57 8.23
C VAL A 65 -13.26 31.03 8.12
N LYS A 66 -12.29 31.94 8.23
CA LYS A 66 -10.88 31.56 8.31
C LYS A 66 -10.57 31.00 9.70
N LEU A 67 -10.43 29.69 9.80
CA LEU A 67 -9.83 29.00 10.96
C LEU A 67 -8.44 29.56 11.30
N ASP A 68 -8.00 29.45 12.55
CA ASP A 68 -6.67 29.88 12.98
C ASP A 68 -5.59 28.86 12.57
N PRO A 69 -4.52 29.24 11.84
CA PRO A 69 -3.41 28.34 11.47
C PRO A 69 -2.77 27.63 12.67
N ALA A 70 -2.62 28.29 13.81
CA ALA A 70 -2.02 27.68 15.00
C ALA A 70 -2.89 26.52 15.53
N LYS A 71 -4.22 26.66 15.46
CA LYS A 71 -5.16 25.59 15.82
C LYS A 71 -5.12 24.43 14.83
N LEU A 72 -4.98 24.72 13.54
CA LEU A 72 -4.82 23.69 12.52
C LEU A 72 -3.53 22.88 12.72
N ARG A 73 -2.39 23.54 12.99
CA ARG A 73 -1.14 22.84 13.32
C ARG A 73 -1.26 21.98 14.57
N THR A 74 -1.93 22.50 15.60
CA THR A 74 -2.21 21.74 16.83
C THR A 74 -3.03 20.49 16.54
N ALA A 75 -4.09 20.62 15.72
CA ALA A 75 -4.92 19.49 15.31
C ALA A 75 -4.13 18.46 14.48
N ALA A 76 -3.34 18.92 13.49
CA ALA A 76 -2.50 18.07 12.65
C ALA A 76 -1.44 17.29 13.46
N SER A 77 -0.86 17.90 14.49
CA SER A 77 0.15 17.27 15.34
C SER A 77 -0.44 16.31 16.38
N ASN A 78 -1.56 16.69 17.00
CA ASN A 78 -1.99 16.07 18.25
C ASN A 78 -3.24 15.22 18.15
N ALA A 79 -4.07 15.37 17.11
CA ALA A 79 -5.30 14.59 17.00
C ALA A 79 -5.01 13.10 17.01
N VAL A 80 -5.88 12.31 17.65
CA VAL A 80 -5.76 10.85 17.71
C VAL A 80 -6.33 10.22 16.45
N THR A 81 -7.41 10.78 15.94
CA THR A 81 -8.08 10.34 14.72
C THR A 81 -7.31 10.84 13.48
N PRO A 82 -7.07 9.95 12.50
CA PRO A 82 -6.41 10.35 11.27
C PRO A 82 -7.22 11.38 10.48
N GLY A 83 -8.56 11.27 10.51
CA GLY A 83 -9.45 12.20 9.82
C GLY A 83 -9.20 13.66 10.21
N LEU A 84 -9.08 13.98 11.50
CA LEU A 84 -8.85 15.36 11.93
C LEU A 84 -7.44 15.85 11.55
N ARG A 85 -6.42 14.98 11.56
CA ARG A 85 -5.07 15.34 11.08
C ARG A 85 -5.07 15.66 9.59
N ILE A 86 -5.75 14.85 8.78
CA ILE A 86 -5.93 15.04 7.33
C ILE A 86 -6.61 16.40 7.06
N GLU A 87 -7.77 16.62 7.67
CA GLU A 87 -8.58 17.83 7.46
C GLU A 87 -7.86 19.10 7.89
N ALA A 88 -7.06 19.02 8.95
CA ALA A 88 -6.22 20.12 9.39
C ALA A 88 -5.08 20.41 8.41
N LEU A 89 -4.39 19.38 7.91
CA LEU A 89 -3.30 19.51 6.96
C LEU A 89 -3.77 20.02 5.59
N GLU A 90 -4.93 19.57 5.10
CA GLU A 90 -5.51 20.06 3.84
C GLU A 90 -5.89 21.55 3.92
N ARG A 91 -6.35 22.03 5.08
CA ARG A 91 -6.66 23.45 5.26
C ARG A 91 -5.42 24.33 5.42
N LEU A 92 -4.36 23.82 6.04
CA LEU A 92 -3.05 24.49 6.02
C LEU A 92 -2.56 24.63 4.57
N LEU A 93 -2.68 23.56 3.77
CA LEU A 93 -2.30 23.54 2.37
C LEU A 93 -3.04 24.60 1.53
N GLN A 94 -4.37 24.68 1.62
CA GLN A 94 -5.18 25.63 0.86
C GLN A 94 -4.76 27.10 1.07
N ARG A 95 -4.06 27.39 2.17
CA ARG A 95 -3.62 28.74 2.57
C ARG A 95 -2.19 29.06 2.20
N GLY A 96 -1.46 28.08 1.66
CA GLY A 96 -0.02 28.13 1.48
C GLY A 96 0.69 27.60 2.71
N LEU A 97 1.43 26.50 2.53
CA LEU A 97 2.26 25.94 3.58
C LEU A 97 3.42 26.90 3.89
N SER A 98 3.70 27.02 5.18
CA SER A 98 4.89 27.68 5.69
C SER A 98 5.98 26.64 5.99
N GLN A 99 7.21 27.10 6.18
CA GLN A 99 8.31 26.21 6.58
C GLN A 99 8.07 25.51 7.92
N GLU A 100 7.28 26.12 8.82
CA GLU A 100 6.91 25.52 10.12
C GLU A 100 6.08 24.23 9.94
N ASP A 101 5.37 24.11 8.81
CA ASP A 101 4.49 22.98 8.52
C ASP A 101 5.26 21.76 7.97
N GLU A 102 6.55 21.94 7.63
CA GLU A 102 7.41 20.87 7.08
C GLU A 102 7.44 19.63 7.98
N SER A 103 7.59 19.84 9.30
CA SER A 103 7.63 18.74 10.26
C SER A 103 6.33 17.92 10.31
N LEU A 104 5.19 18.57 10.10
CA LEU A 104 3.87 17.94 10.05
C LEU A 104 3.71 17.10 8.78
N VAL A 105 4.13 17.64 7.63
CA VAL A 105 4.11 16.92 6.35
C VAL A 105 4.99 15.66 6.43
N VAL A 106 6.20 15.79 6.98
CA VAL A 106 7.13 14.67 7.15
C VAL A 106 6.60 13.61 8.12
N ALA A 107 5.97 14.03 9.21
CA ALA A 107 5.31 13.10 10.12
C ALA A 107 4.16 12.35 9.42
N ALA A 108 3.35 13.04 8.63
CA ALA A 108 2.25 12.45 7.87
C ALA A 108 2.72 11.47 6.78
N LEU A 109 3.91 11.65 6.18
CA LEU A 109 4.51 10.64 5.28
C LEU A 109 4.81 9.30 5.97
N LYS A 110 5.09 9.34 7.27
CA LYS A 110 5.38 8.16 8.10
C LYS A 110 4.13 7.59 8.75
N SER A 111 2.97 8.21 8.55
CA SER A 111 1.70 7.74 9.10
C SER A 111 1.38 6.35 8.56
N PRO A 112 0.86 5.41 9.37
CA PRO A 112 0.35 4.13 8.89
C PRO A 112 -0.93 4.30 8.05
N PHE A 113 -1.60 5.47 8.13
CA PHE A 113 -2.86 5.74 7.42
C PHE A 113 -2.62 6.21 5.96
N PRO A 114 -3.12 5.47 4.94
CA PRO A 114 -3.02 5.84 3.52
C PRO A 114 -3.45 7.27 3.17
N ALA A 115 -4.55 7.73 3.76
CA ALA A 115 -5.12 9.03 3.44
C ALA A 115 -4.26 10.20 3.92
N GLU A 116 -3.61 10.08 5.10
CA GLU A 116 -2.64 11.06 5.59
C GLU A 116 -1.41 11.15 4.69
N ARG A 117 -0.85 10.00 4.33
CA ARG A 117 0.33 9.96 3.43
C ARG A 117 0.03 10.61 2.10
N ARG A 118 -1.17 10.40 1.55
CA ARG A 118 -1.58 10.99 0.28
C ARG A 118 -1.61 12.52 0.34
N VAL A 119 -2.17 13.09 1.41
CA VAL A 119 -2.14 14.54 1.61
C VAL A 119 -0.70 15.00 1.72
N ALA A 120 0.12 14.32 2.52
CA ALA A 120 1.54 14.65 2.64
C ALA A 120 2.30 14.60 1.30
N ILE A 121 2.11 13.56 0.48
CA ILE A 121 2.75 13.43 -0.85
C ILE A 121 2.30 14.55 -1.80
N ARG A 122 1.00 14.90 -1.80
CA ARG A 122 0.46 15.99 -2.63
C ARG A 122 1.18 17.31 -2.37
N VAL A 123 1.58 17.54 -1.12
CA VAL A 123 2.15 18.80 -0.66
C VAL A 123 3.67 18.79 -0.55
N LEU A 124 4.29 17.61 -0.54
CA LEU A 124 5.74 17.44 -0.43
C LEU A 124 6.48 18.17 -1.56
N GLY A 125 5.90 18.20 -2.77
CA GLY A 125 6.45 18.92 -3.92
C GLY A 125 6.28 20.44 -3.86
N GLN A 126 5.47 20.96 -2.95
CA GLN A 126 5.28 22.40 -2.73
C GLN A 126 6.23 22.96 -1.66
N LEU A 127 6.86 22.09 -0.87
CA LEU A 127 7.92 22.49 0.04
C LEU A 127 9.17 22.82 -0.77
N SER A 128 9.77 23.98 -0.52
CA SER A 128 10.94 24.51 -1.25
C SER A 128 12.26 23.77 -0.95
N ASN A 129 12.20 22.58 -0.36
CA ASN A 129 13.34 21.87 0.16
C ASN A 129 13.62 20.62 -0.68
N GLU A 130 14.76 20.67 -1.38
CA GLU A 130 15.23 19.68 -2.34
C GLU A 130 15.25 18.25 -1.77
N LYS A 131 15.57 18.10 -0.48
CA LYS A 131 15.57 16.80 0.21
C LYS A 131 14.21 16.10 0.09
N TYR A 132 13.11 16.84 0.28
CA TYR A 132 11.76 16.28 0.26
C TYR A 132 11.24 16.09 -1.14
N SER A 133 11.61 16.98 -2.08
CA SER A 133 11.34 16.77 -3.50
C SER A 133 11.98 15.46 -4.01
N ARG A 134 13.20 15.14 -3.56
CA ARG A 134 13.88 13.88 -3.89
C ARG A 134 13.19 12.65 -3.30
N MET A 135 12.57 12.77 -2.12
CA MET A 135 11.78 11.68 -1.54
C MET A 135 10.58 11.26 -2.41
N LEU A 136 10.07 12.14 -3.28
CA LEU A 136 9.02 11.78 -4.23
C LEU A 136 9.44 10.67 -5.20
N VAL A 137 10.74 10.52 -5.49
CA VAL A 137 11.25 9.43 -6.34
C VAL A 137 10.93 8.06 -5.74
N ARG A 138 10.90 7.96 -4.41
CA ARG A 138 10.61 6.71 -3.67
C ARG A 138 9.12 6.45 -3.48
N THR A 139 8.26 7.45 -3.70
CA THR A 139 6.81 7.25 -3.59
C THR A 139 6.35 6.17 -4.55
N TYR A 140 5.44 5.32 -4.07
CA TYR A 140 4.94 4.21 -4.87
C TYR A 140 4.25 4.71 -6.17
N ARG A 141 4.93 4.56 -7.31
CA ARG A 141 4.45 4.97 -8.65
C ARG A 141 3.50 3.92 -9.22
N GLY A 142 2.30 3.84 -8.66
CA GLY A 142 1.33 2.83 -9.07
C GLY A 142 -0.09 3.26 -8.78
N ARG A 143 -0.65 4.09 -9.67
CA ARG A 143 -2.05 4.58 -9.76
C ARG A 143 -2.32 5.93 -9.10
N THR A 144 -2.71 6.86 -9.95
CA THR A 144 -3.36 8.15 -9.67
C THR A 144 -4.81 8.00 -9.19
N SER A 145 -5.23 6.83 -8.67
CA SER A 145 -6.60 6.69 -8.15
C SER A 145 -6.65 7.06 -6.68
N ALA A 146 -7.80 7.58 -6.24
CA ALA A 146 -8.10 8.04 -4.89
C ALA A 146 -7.96 6.97 -3.76
N PHE A 147 -7.21 5.88 -3.99
CA PHE A 147 -7.08 4.70 -3.14
C PHE A 147 -5.69 4.03 -3.18
N ALA A 148 -4.69 4.60 -3.86
CA ALA A 148 -3.47 3.86 -4.24
C ALA A 148 -2.23 3.99 -3.33
N ALA A 149 -2.35 4.55 -2.11
CA ALA A 149 -1.22 4.65 -1.19
C ALA A 149 -1.31 3.60 -0.07
N ALA A 150 -0.92 2.37 -0.40
CA ALA A 150 -0.96 1.14 0.41
C ALA A 150 -2.35 0.50 0.57
N ARG A 151 -2.35 -0.83 0.59
CA ARG A 151 -3.32 -1.62 1.35
C ARG A 151 -3.51 -0.98 2.73
N ASP A 152 -4.69 -1.14 3.32
CA ASP A 152 -4.88 -1.01 4.77
C ASP A 152 -4.03 -2.09 5.46
N TYR A 153 -2.71 -1.93 5.45
CA TYR A 153 -1.85 -2.68 6.33
C TYR A 153 -2.22 -2.24 7.74
N SER A 154 -2.77 -3.16 8.53
CA SER A 154 -2.53 -3.10 9.98
C SER A 154 -1.01 -3.12 10.18
N GLU A 155 -0.52 -2.51 11.25
CA GLU A 155 0.92 -2.43 11.57
C GLU A 155 1.61 -3.81 11.65
N ASP A 156 0.85 -4.91 11.57
CA ASP A 156 1.26 -6.29 11.83
C ASP A 156 1.36 -7.19 10.57
N GLU A 157 0.87 -6.78 9.40
CA GLU A 157 0.93 -7.62 8.19
C GLU A 157 2.25 -7.43 7.42
N VAL A 158 3.36 -7.91 7.99
CA VAL A 158 4.52 -8.25 7.16
C VAL A 158 4.11 -9.42 6.27
N PRO A 159 4.43 -9.45 4.95
CA PRO A 159 4.01 -10.56 4.11
C PRO A 159 4.43 -11.91 4.74
N PRO A 160 3.56 -12.92 4.75
CA PRO A 160 3.81 -14.17 5.46
C PRO A 160 5.20 -14.78 5.15
N GLY A 161 5.95 -15.04 6.22
CA GLY A 161 7.30 -15.62 6.15
C GLY A 161 8.44 -14.61 6.01
N LEU A 162 8.18 -13.30 6.07
CA LEU A 162 9.21 -12.27 6.10
C LEU A 162 9.32 -11.68 7.51
N ALA A 163 10.54 -11.63 8.04
CA ALA A 163 10.83 -10.94 9.29
C ALA A 163 11.59 -9.64 8.97
N PRO A 164 11.09 -8.47 9.40
CA PRO A 164 11.82 -7.22 9.23
C PRO A 164 13.14 -7.30 10.02
N TYR A 165 14.17 -6.64 9.49
CA TYR A 165 15.47 -6.59 10.13
C TYR A 165 15.33 -5.90 11.49
N GLN A 166 16.01 -6.42 12.52
CA GLN A 166 15.90 -5.89 13.87
C GLN A 166 16.34 -4.41 13.89
N GLY A 167 15.47 -3.54 14.42
CA GLY A 167 15.72 -2.10 14.46
C GLY A 167 15.53 -1.38 13.13
N SER A 168 14.94 -2.03 12.11
CA SER A 168 14.44 -1.33 10.93
C SER A 168 13.07 -0.72 11.19
N GLU A 169 12.79 0.39 10.51
CA GLU A 169 11.48 1.06 10.52
C GLU A 169 10.80 0.89 9.15
N THR A 170 9.47 0.79 9.14
CA THR A 170 8.71 0.72 7.89
C THR A 170 8.71 2.07 7.18
N VAL A 171 8.98 2.07 5.87
CA VAL A 171 8.93 3.27 5.01
C VAL A 171 7.60 3.27 4.26
N TRP A 172 6.54 3.67 4.96
CA TRP A 172 5.17 3.52 4.50
C TRP A 172 4.84 4.18 3.14
N PHE A 173 5.45 5.33 2.83
CA PHE A 173 5.19 6.02 1.57
C PHE A 173 5.86 5.36 0.35
N ALA A 174 6.88 4.51 0.57
CA ALA A 174 7.57 3.75 -0.47
C ALA A 174 7.01 2.33 -0.63
N SER A 175 6.34 1.81 0.41
CA SER A 175 5.59 0.55 0.41
C SER A 175 4.31 0.63 -0.42
N GLY A 176 3.97 -0.46 -1.09
CA GLY A 176 2.82 -0.58 -2.00
C GLY A 176 2.27 -2.01 -2.05
N LEU A 177 1.50 -2.32 -3.09
CA LEU A 177 0.88 -3.65 -3.27
C LEU A 177 1.90 -4.74 -3.66
N ASP A 178 2.96 -4.34 -4.33
CA ASP A 178 3.99 -5.20 -4.93
C ASP A 178 5.34 -5.08 -4.20
N ARG A 179 5.42 -4.28 -3.14
CA ARG A 179 6.65 -4.11 -2.36
C ARG A 179 6.40 -3.61 -0.94
N THR A 180 7.18 -4.12 0.00
CA THR A 180 7.26 -3.64 1.38
C THR A 180 8.66 -3.09 1.61
N TRP A 181 8.73 -1.85 2.07
CA TRP A 181 9.96 -1.10 2.24
C TRP A 181 10.25 -0.86 3.71
N PHE A 182 11.47 -1.17 4.13
CA PHE A 182 12.00 -0.85 5.45
C PHE A 182 13.31 -0.07 5.32
N ALA A 183 13.65 0.70 6.35
CA ALA A 183 14.91 1.42 6.43
C ALA A 183 15.63 1.10 7.75
N SER A 184 16.95 0.97 7.69
CA SER A 184 17.81 0.77 8.86
C SER A 184 18.97 1.77 8.85
N THR A 185 19.48 2.11 10.03
CA THR A 185 20.71 2.90 10.19
C THR A 185 21.97 2.05 10.08
N ASP A 186 21.84 0.72 10.09
CA ASP A 186 22.96 -0.19 9.90
C ASP A 186 23.46 -0.20 8.44
N ALA A 187 24.74 -0.50 8.23
CA ALA A 187 25.33 -0.55 6.88
C ALA A 187 24.72 -1.68 6.02
N PRO A 188 24.62 -1.52 4.67
CA PRO A 188 24.03 -2.52 3.78
C PRO A 188 24.65 -3.90 3.92
N VAL A 189 25.98 -3.98 4.06
CA VAL A 189 26.72 -5.24 4.24
C VAL A 189 26.30 -5.98 5.52
N LYS A 190 26.09 -5.25 6.63
CA LYS A 190 25.65 -5.83 7.90
C LYS A 190 24.24 -6.39 7.80
N VAL A 191 23.33 -5.63 7.17
CA VAL A 191 21.95 -6.04 6.94
C VAL A 191 21.89 -7.26 6.00
N ALA A 192 22.64 -7.24 4.90
CA ALA A 192 22.73 -8.36 3.96
C ALA A 192 23.28 -9.62 4.63
N ALA A 193 24.32 -9.50 5.47
CA ALA A 193 24.87 -10.63 6.23
C ALA A 193 23.84 -11.23 7.20
N ALA A 194 22.94 -10.42 7.78
CA ALA A 194 21.89 -10.93 8.65
C ALA A 194 20.84 -11.76 7.90
N TYR A 195 20.46 -11.34 6.69
CA TYR A 195 19.56 -12.10 5.82
C TYR A 195 20.22 -13.31 5.17
N ALA A 196 21.54 -13.27 4.94
CA ALA A 196 22.33 -14.36 4.38
C ALA A 196 22.63 -15.51 5.38
N LYS A 197 22.07 -15.48 6.60
CA LYS A 197 22.21 -16.59 7.55
C LYS A 197 21.55 -17.88 7.01
N ASN A 198 21.97 -19.03 7.54
CA ASN A 198 21.43 -20.37 7.20
C ASN A 198 21.70 -20.82 5.76
N GLY A 199 22.88 -20.51 5.21
CA GLY A 199 23.31 -20.98 3.89
C GLY A 199 22.76 -20.19 2.70
N LYS A 200 22.07 -19.07 2.96
CA LYS A 200 21.64 -18.11 1.93
C LYS A 200 22.83 -17.29 1.47
N LYS A 201 22.88 -16.90 0.19
CA LYS A 201 23.96 -16.06 -0.36
C LYS A 201 23.42 -14.68 -0.71
N ALA A 202 24.17 -13.65 -0.31
CA ALA A 202 24.00 -12.31 -0.87
C ALA A 202 24.69 -12.26 -2.24
N VAL A 203 23.92 -11.92 -3.27
CA VAL A 203 24.34 -11.89 -4.67
C VAL A 203 24.17 -10.49 -5.24
N THR A 204 24.92 -10.20 -6.29
CA THR A 204 24.74 -9.01 -7.13
C THR A 204 23.54 -9.17 -8.07
N SER A 205 23.05 -8.08 -8.65
CA SER A 205 22.00 -8.12 -9.69
C SER A 205 22.40 -9.00 -10.86
N ALA A 206 23.65 -8.91 -11.33
CA ALA A 206 24.17 -9.76 -12.41
C ALA A 206 24.15 -11.25 -12.07
N GLU A 207 24.57 -11.63 -10.86
CA GLU A 207 24.51 -13.03 -10.39
C GLU A 207 23.06 -13.51 -10.25
N LEU A 208 22.15 -12.66 -9.77
CA LEU A 208 20.72 -12.98 -9.65
C LEU A 208 20.10 -13.20 -11.04
N GLU A 209 20.36 -12.28 -11.98
CA GLU A 209 19.88 -12.40 -13.37
C GLU A 209 20.44 -13.65 -14.04
N GLN A 210 21.72 -13.95 -13.85
CA GLN A 210 22.33 -15.14 -14.43
C GLN A 210 21.71 -16.42 -13.87
N GLY A 211 21.45 -16.49 -12.56
CA GLY A 211 20.77 -17.63 -11.94
C GLY A 211 19.35 -17.82 -12.48
N VAL A 212 18.59 -16.74 -12.62
CA VAL A 212 17.24 -16.78 -13.21
C VAL A 212 17.29 -17.21 -14.67
N LYS A 213 18.18 -16.62 -15.48
CA LYS A 213 18.34 -16.99 -16.90
C LYS A 213 18.73 -18.46 -17.05
N ALA A 214 19.66 -18.96 -16.23
CA ALA A 214 20.09 -20.35 -16.27
C ALA A 214 18.95 -21.33 -15.93
N ALA A 215 18.08 -20.98 -14.98
CA ALA A 215 16.96 -21.84 -14.61
C ALA A 215 15.79 -21.84 -15.62
N THR A 216 15.76 -20.87 -16.54
CA THR A 216 14.55 -20.55 -17.34
C THR A 216 14.78 -20.62 -18.84
N ASN A 217 16.03 -20.55 -19.28
CA ASN A 217 16.41 -20.71 -20.67
C ASN A 217 16.57 -22.20 -20.98
N ILE A 218 15.57 -22.79 -21.64
CA ILE A 218 15.66 -24.17 -22.11
C ILE A 218 15.88 -24.17 -23.62
N ASP A 219 16.78 -25.05 -24.06
CA ASP A 219 16.83 -25.47 -25.46
C ASP A 219 15.55 -26.26 -25.81
N PRO A 220 14.72 -25.76 -26.76
CA PRO A 220 13.51 -26.45 -27.21
C PRO A 220 13.74 -27.92 -27.62
N MET A 221 14.94 -28.25 -28.11
CA MET A 221 15.30 -29.62 -28.48
C MET A 221 15.46 -30.53 -27.27
N GLU A 222 15.95 -30.00 -26.16
CA GLU A 222 16.11 -30.76 -24.92
C GLU A 222 14.76 -31.04 -24.25
N MET A 223 13.83 -30.10 -24.33
CA MET A 223 12.42 -30.31 -23.95
C MET A 223 11.75 -31.40 -24.79
N MET A 224 11.96 -31.38 -26.10
CA MET A 224 11.39 -32.38 -27.00
C MET A 224 11.97 -33.78 -26.72
N ARG A 225 13.27 -33.86 -26.40
CA ARG A 225 13.93 -35.11 -25.99
C ARG A 225 13.39 -35.64 -24.65
N LEU A 226 13.21 -34.77 -23.66
CA LEU A 226 12.64 -35.13 -22.35
C LEU A 226 11.19 -35.63 -22.48
N ALA A 227 10.38 -34.94 -23.29
CA ALA A 227 8.99 -35.32 -23.56
C ALA A 227 8.88 -36.69 -24.25
N GLN A 228 9.84 -37.05 -25.12
CA GLN A 228 9.88 -38.35 -25.79
C GLN A 228 10.37 -39.48 -24.88
N GLN A 229 11.27 -39.20 -23.94
CA GLN A 229 11.86 -40.22 -23.07
C GLN A 229 10.96 -40.57 -21.87
N ASP A 230 10.28 -39.60 -21.29
CA ASP A 230 9.42 -39.82 -20.11
C ASP A 230 8.25 -38.82 -20.07
N PRO A 231 7.14 -39.11 -20.77
CA PRO A 231 6.00 -38.19 -20.85
C PRO A 231 5.32 -37.94 -19.50
N ARG A 232 5.45 -38.87 -18.53
CA ARG A 232 4.91 -38.69 -17.17
C ARG A 232 5.72 -37.68 -16.37
N LYS A 233 7.05 -37.79 -16.39
CA LYS A 233 7.92 -36.78 -15.78
C LYS A 233 7.75 -35.42 -16.44
N MET A 234 7.52 -35.38 -17.74
CA MET A 234 7.26 -34.13 -18.45
C MET A 234 5.95 -33.49 -17.97
N GLN A 235 4.90 -34.28 -17.74
CA GLN A 235 3.65 -33.78 -17.20
C GLN A 235 3.79 -33.27 -15.77
N GLU A 236 4.47 -34.00 -14.88
CA GLU A 236 4.78 -33.54 -13.52
C GLU A 236 5.67 -32.28 -13.51
N MET A 237 6.62 -32.18 -14.43
CA MET A 237 7.45 -31.00 -14.59
C MET A 237 6.60 -29.82 -15.05
N MET A 238 5.71 -29.99 -16.03
CA MET A 238 4.81 -28.94 -16.49
C MET A 238 3.82 -28.49 -15.41
N GLU A 239 3.32 -29.40 -14.55
CA GLU A 239 2.51 -29.04 -13.39
C GLU A 239 3.31 -28.19 -12.38
N LYS A 240 4.54 -28.61 -12.03
CA LYS A 240 5.44 -27.83 -11.17
C LYS A 240 5.81 -26.48 -11.77
N VAL A 241 5.98 -26.42 -13.08
CA VAL A 241 6.27 -25.19 -13.83
C VAL A 241 5.08 -24.27 -13.87
N THR A 242 3.87 -24.80 -14.00
CA THR A 242 2.63 -24.01 -13.96
C THR A 242 2.41 -23.47 -12.55
N ALA A 243 2.58 -24.30 -11.51
CA ALA A 243 2.54 -23.87 -10.12
C ALA A 243 3.58 -22.80 -9.81
N ALA A 244 4.83 -23.02 -10.24
CA ALA A 244 5.93 -22.08 -10.07
C ALA A 244 5.86 -20.86 -11.01
N ALA A 245 5.11 -20.91 -12.11
CA ALA A 245 4.79 -19.77 -12.97
C ALA A 245 3.75 -18.85 -12.31
N ASN A 246 2.82 -19.44 -11.54
CA ASN A 246 1.76 -18.73 -10.83
C ASN A 246 2.23 -18.12 -9.50
N THR A 247 3.21 -18.73 -8.85
CA THR A 247 3.92 -18.17 -7.68
C THR A 247 5.20 -17.44 -8.08
N ARG A 248 5.54 -17.46 -9.38
CA ARG A 248 6.73 -16.78 -9.88
C ARG A 248 6.56 -15.31 -9.61
N VAL A 249 7.56 -14.81 -8.91
CA VAL A 249 8.02 -13.46 -9.10
C VAL A 249 8.20 -13.24 -10.61
N ASP A 250 7.44 -12.31 -11.20
CA ASP A 250 7.51 -12.03 -12.63
C ASP A 250 8.97 -11.82 -13.02
N THR A 251 9.46 -12.72 -13.87
CA THR A 251 10.84 -12.72 -14.35
C THR A 251 11.03 -11.84 -15.59
N ARG A 252 10.03 -11.01 -15.90
CA ARG A 252 10.34 -9.66 -16.39
C ARG A 252 11.15 -8.96 -15.31
N THR A 253 12.44 -9.23 -15.34
CA THR A 253 13.59 -8.78 -14.54
C THR A 253 13.48 -7.38 -13.92
N GLY A 254 12.67 -6.49 -14.48
CA GLY A 254 12.53 -5.10 -14.08
C GLY A 254 12.10 -4.86 -12.63
N VAL A 255 11.25 -5.67 -11.97
CA VAL A 255 10.76 -5.26 -10.63
C VAL A 255 11.87 -5.20 -9.57
N TRP A 256 12.86 -6.09 -9.65
CA TRP A 256 13.94 -6.19 -8.66
C TRP A 256 15.17 -5.40 -9.06
N THR A 257 15.51 -5.42 -10.35
CA THR A 257 16.68 -4.70 -10.89
C THR A 257 16.38 -3.25 -11.22
N ALA A 258 15.11 -2.82 -11.31
CA ALA A 258 14.78 -1.40 -11.48
C ALA A 258 15.29 -0.54 -10.32
N ILE A 259 15.45 -1.12 -9.13
CA ILE A 259 15.97 -0.43 -7.95
C ILE A 259 17.38 0.13 -8.22
N GLU A 260 18.25 -0.60 -8.93
CA GLU A 260 19.61 -0.15 -9.24
C GLU A 260 19.65 1.11 -10.11
N GLY A 261 18.60 1.35 -10.90
CA GLY A 261 18.47 2.54 -11.75
C GLY A 261 17.78 3.72 -11.08
N GLU A 262 17.28 3.56 -9.85
CA GLU A 262 16.62 4.66 -9.15
C GLU A 262 17.64 5.66 -8.57
N GLU A 263 17.25 6.93 -8.55
CA GLU A 263 18.09 8.02 -8.04
C GLU A 263 18.56 7.75 -6.60
N GLY A 264 19.85 7.92 -6.30
CA GLY A 264 20.39 7.81 -4.94
C GLY A 264 20.51 6.37 -4.41
N VAL A 265 20.39 5.36 -5.27
CA VAL A 265 20.63 3.95 -4.91
C VAL A 265 22.09 3.58 -5.16
N SER A 266 22.74 2.92 -4.19
CA SER A 266 24.11 2.39 -4.33
C SER A 266 24.37 1.16 -3.46
N ASP A 267 25.42 0.39 -3.77
CA ASP A 267 25.82 -0.86 -3.09
C ASP A 267 24.64 -1.85 -2.94
N VAL A 268 23.99 -2.14 -4.07
CA VAL A 268 22.83 -3.03 -4.08
C VAL A 268 23.25 -4.48 -3.92
N ARG A 269 22.59 -5.17 -3.00
CA ARG A 269 22.74 -6.58 -2.69
C ARG A 269 21.38 -7.25 -2.69
N TYR A 270 21.30 -8.43 -3.25
CA TYR A 270 20.10 -9.24 -3.25
C TYR A 270 20.33 -10.48 -2.40
N VAL A 271 19.38 -10.84 -1.54
CA VAL A 271 19.41 -12.12 -0.82
C VAL A 271 18.20 -12.93 -1.23
N VAL A 272 18.45 -14.12 -1.77
CA VAL A 272 17.39 -15.08 -2.10
C VAL A 272 16.95 -15.73 -0.80
N LEU A 273 15.71 -15.45 -0.39
CA LEU A 273 15.14 -15.94 0.85
C LEU A 273 14.45 -17.29 0.66
N GLU A 274 13.78 -17.47 -0.47
CA GLU A 274 13.12 -18.69 -0.89
C GLU A 274 13.30 -18.87 -2.39
N ASP A 275 13.43 -20.12 -2.81
CA ASP A 275 13.45 -20.54 -4.19
C ASP A 275 12.60 -21.81 -4.38
N GLN A 276 12.13 -22.03 -5.60
CA GLN A 276 11.37 -23.21 -5.96
C GLN A 276 12.01 -23.93 -7.14
N PRO A 277 11.92 -25.28 -7.21
CA PRO A 277 12.31 -26.02 -8.40
C PRO A 277 11.55 -25.49 -9.62
N TYR A 278 12.27 -25.23 -10.70
CA TYR A 278 11.72 -24.74 -11.96
C TYR A 278 12.51 -25.30 -13.12
N LEU A 279 11.82 -26.05 -14.01
CA LEU A 279 12.42 -26.66 -15.20
C LEU A 279 13.76 -27.34 -14.89
N MET A 280 14.87 -26.69 -15.25
CA MET A 280 16.25 -27.21 -15.14
C MET A 280 17.01 -26.74 -13.89
N GLY A 281 16.38 -25.98 -12.99
CA GLY A 281 17.05 -25.39 -11.83
C GLY A 281 16.10 -24.97 -10.71
N ARG A 282 16.50 -23.95 -9.97
CA ARG A 282 15.67 -23.31 -8.93
C ARG A 282 15.53 -21.83 -9.28
N VAL A 283 14.31 -21.30 -9.21
CA VAL A 283 14.03 -19.87 -9.40
C VAL A 283 13.72 -19.23 -8.05
N PRO A 284 14.31 -18.06 -7.74
CA PRO A 284 13.93 -17.28 -6.57
C PRO A 284 12.45 -16.94 -6.57
N THR A 285 11.75 -17.26 -5.48
CA THR A 285 10.34 -16.88 -5.25
C THR A 285 10.20 -15.79 -4.21
N LYS A 286 11.20 -15.60 -3.35
CA LYS A 286 11.31 -14.44 -2.46
C LYS A 286 12.73 -13.92 -2.46
N VAL A 287 12.87 -12.64 -2.78
CA VAL A 287 14.15 -11.91 -2.76
C VAL A 287 13.98 -10.69 -1.87
N VAL A 288 15.05 -10.31 -1.18
CA VAL A 288 15.15 -8.99 -0.54
C VAL A 288 16.28 -8.22 -1.20
N ALA A 289 15.98 -7.00 -1.62
CA ALA A 289 16.97 -6.04 -2.10
C ALA A 289 17.41 -5.16 -0.93
N ILE A 290 18.72 -4.99 -0.77
CA ILE A 290 19.34 -4.26 0.33
C ILE A 290 20.35 -3.31 -0.29
N PHE A 291 20.25 -2.03 0.01
CA PHE A 291 21.11 -1.01 -0.60
C PHE A 291 21.24 0.22 0.26
N LYS A 292 22.28 1.02 -0.02
CA LYS A 292 22.40 2.37 0.53
C LYS A 292 21.47 3.30 -0.25
N ASP A 293 20.57 3.95 0.48
CA ASP A 293 19.61 4.91 -0.06
C ASP A 293 19.99 6.32 0.38
N GLU A 294 20.58 7.08 -0.54
CA GLU A 294 21.03 8.45 -0.31
C GLU A 294 19.87 9.43 -0.20
N VAL A 295 18.70 9.11 -0.76
CA VAL A 295 17.48 9.92 -0.63
C VAL A 295 16.96 9.85 0.80
N LEU A 296 17.00 8.66 1.41
CA LEU A 296 16.58 8.46 2.81
C LEU A 296 17.71 8.68 3.83
N GLY A 297 18.97 8.68 3.37
CA GLY A 297 20.15 8.70 4.23
C GLY A 297 20.28 7.44 5.09
N LYS A 298 19.75 6.30 4.63
CA LYS A 298 19.64 5.04 5.38
C LYS A 298 19.90 3.85 4.47
N THR A 299 20.04 2.67 5.05
CA THR A 299 20.01 1.41 4.29
C THR A 299 18.57 1.02 4.06
N SER A 300 18.18 0.90 2.80
CA SER A 300 16.86 0.44 2.39
C SER A 300 16.84 -1.07 2.26
N ILE A 301 15.72 -1.67 2.69
CA ILE A 301 15.45 -3.10 2.68
C ILE A 301 14.09 -3.27 2.00
N VAL A 302 14.09 -3.84 0.81
CA VAL A 302 12.90 -3.91 -0.04
C VAL A 302 12.58 -5.36 -0.33
N PHE A 303 11.41 -5.78 0.13
CA PHE A 303 10.81 -7.05 -0.24
C PHE A 303 9.84 -6.75 -1.36
N ALA A 304 10.07 -7.25 -2.58
CA ALA A 304 8.97 -7.25 -3.55
C ALA A 304 8.03 -8.40 -3.24
N THR A 305 6.75 -8.08 -3.24
CA THR A 305 5.67 -9.04 -3.13
C THR A 305 5.19 -9.28 -4.54
N PRO A 306 5.09 -10.54 -5.03
CA PRO A 306 4.40 -10.76 -6.29
C PRO A 306 3.01 -10.12 -6.20
N PRO A 307 2.52 -9.44 -7.25
CA PRO A 307 1.22 -8.80 -7.22
C PRO A 307 0.18 -9.83 -6.76
N PRO A 308 -0.75 -9.46 -5.86
CA PRO A 308 -1.77 -10.39 -5.41
C PRO A 308 -2.44 -10.97 -6.65
N GLN A 309 -2.52 -12.30 -6.70
CA GLN A 309 -3.23 -12.98 -7.77
C GLN A 309 -4.63 -12.38 -7.80
N MET A 310 -4.97 -11.73 -8.91
CA MET A 310 -6.36 -11.46 -9.19
C MET A 310 -6.92 -12.85 -9.47
N GLU A 311 -7.43 -13.52 -8.43
CA GLU A 311 -8.40 -14.57 -8.64
C GLU A 311 -9.50 -13.89 -9.43
N LEU A 312 -9.49 -14.11 -10.75
CA LEU A 312 -10.64 -13.78 -11.57
C LEU A 312 -11.78 -14.50 -10.86
N PRO A 313 -12.78 -13.77 -10.32
CA PRO A 313 -13.88 -14.45 -9.67
C PRO A 313 -14.43 -15.41 -10.71
N ASP A 314 -14.71 -16.65 -10.28
CA ASP A 314 -15.23 -17.69 -11.15
C ASP A 314 -16.24 -17.06 -12.11
N ALA A 315 -16.10 -17.28 -13.42
CA ALA A 315 -17.00 -16.65 -14.39
C ALA A 315 -18.48 -17.00 -14.15
N SER A 316 -18.73 -18.03 -13.34
CA SER A 316 -20.04 -18.43 -12.84
C SER A 316 -20.46 -17.78 -11.51
N SER A 317 -19.59 -17.02 -10.85
CA SER A 317 -19.88 -16.37 -9.57
C SER A 317 -20.87 -15.22 -9.76
N PRO A 318 -21.89 -15.10 -8.88
CA PRO A 318 -22.83 -13.99 -8.91
C PRO A 318 -22.15 -12.61 -8.82
N GLU A 319 -21.02 -12.53 -8.15
CA GLU A 319 -20.23 -11.31 -7.94
C GLU A 319 -19.52 -10.87 -9.24
N PHE A 320 -19.02 -11.82 -10.03
CA PHE A 320 -18.46 -11.53 -11.36
C PHE A 320 -19.53 -10.97 -12.29
N MET A 321 -20.70 -11.60 -12.36
CA MET A 321 -21.82 -11.15 -13.20
C MET A 321 -22.36 -9.78 -12.77
N SER A 322 -22.31 -9.47 -11.48
CA SER A 322 -22.69 -8.17 -10.93
C SER A 322 -21.70 -7.07 -11.32
N THR A 323 -20.40 -7.37 -11.23
CA THR A 323 -19.31 -6.45 -11.61
C THR A 323 -19.29 -6.19 -13.11
N LEU A 324 -19.53 -7.22 -13.92
CA LEU A 324 -19.59 -7.12 -15.38
C LEU A 324 -20.81 -6.29 -15.84
N LYS A 325 -21.97 -6.45 -15.18
CA LYS A 325 -23.16 -5.59 -15.40
C LYS A 325 -22.88 -4.13 -15.04
N LEU A 326 -22.25 -3.86 -13.89
CA LEU A 326 -21.85 -2.50 -13.49
C LEU A 326 -20.89 -1.87 -14.51
N TRP A 327 -19.92 -2.63 -15.00
CA TRP A 327 -18.98 -2.16 -16.02
C TRP A 327 -19.66 -1.89 -17.38
N GLN A 328 -20.62 -2.73 -17.78
CA GLN A 328 -21.44 -2.52 -18.98
C GLN A 328 -22.39 -1.31 -18.86
N ILE A 329 -22.89 -1.02 -17.66
CA ILE A 329 -23.73 0.16 -17.40
C ILE A 329 -22.90 1.45 -17.48
N VAL A 330 -21.70 1.45 -16.87
CA VAL A 330 -20.82 2.63 -16.85
C VAL A 330 -20.23 2.93 -18.23
N ASN A 331 -19.98 1.91 -19.05
CA ASN A 331 -19.42 2.07 -20.39
C ASN A 331 -20.47 2.05 -21.51
N ARG A 332 -21.76 2.04 -21.17
CA ARG A 332 -22.80 2.24 -22.18
C ARG A 332 -22.68 3.68 -22.67
N PRO A 333 -22.55 3.92 -24.00
CA PRO A 333 -22.60 5.28 -24.52
C PRO A 333 -23.91 5.91 -24.04
N LEU A 334 -23.82 7.12 -23.48
CA LEU A 334 -25.00 7.90 -23.12
C LEU A 334 -25.78 8.11 -24.42
N GLU A 335 -26.90 7.41 -24.57
CA GLU A 335 -27.81 7.68 -25.66
C GLU A 335 -28.26 9.13 -25.51
N PRO A 336 -28.24 9.94 -26.59
CA PRO A 336 -28.70 11.30 -26.51
C PRO A 336 -30.14 11.28 -26.02
N MET A 337 -30.41 12.02 -24.93
CA MET A 337 -31.78 12.32 -24.50
C MET A 337 -32.53 12.79 -25.74
N LYS A 338 -33.52 12.00 -26.17
CA LYS A 338 -34.56 12.56 -27.02
C LYS A 338 -35.27 13.57 -26.14
N ASP A 339 -35.08 14.85 -26.46
CA ASP A 339 -35.94 15.91 -25.98
C ASP A 339 -37.36 15.61 -26.47
N ASP A 340 -38.14 14.92 -25.65
CA ASP A 340 -39.59 14.87 -25.80
C ASP A 340 -40.15 16.22 -25.31
N ASP A 341 -39.97 17.24 -26.16
CA ASP A 341 -40.78 18.44 -26.17
C ASP A 341 -41.48 18.50 -27.54
N SER A 342 -42.65 17.87 -27.65
CA SER A 342 -43.81 18.36 -28.41
C SER A 342 -44.94 17.34 -28.49
N GLN A 343 -45.89 17.40 -27.54
CA GLN A 343 -47.29 17.74 -27.79
C GLN A 343 -48.13 17.79 -26.50
#